data_AF-A0A849GIZ0-F1
#
_entry.id   AF-A0A849GIZ0-F1
#
_cell.length_a   1.000
_cell.length_b   1.000
_cell.length_c   1.000
_cell.angle_alpha   90.00
_cell.angle_beta   90.00
_cell.angle_gamma   90.00
#
_symmetry.space_group_name_H-M   'P 1'
#
loop_
_entity.id
_entity.type
_entity.pdbx_description
1 polymer ?
#
loop_
_entity_poly.entity_id
_entity_poly.type
_entity_poly.pdbx_seq_one_letter_code
_entity_poly.pdbx_strand_id
1 'polypeptide(L)' 'MTIYKLTDACSVAAQIQPDDVEALQTQGYATIVCNRPDGEDFGQPTAASVATACEELNMA' A
#
# COMPACT_ATOMS: atom_id res chain seq x y z
N MET A 1 -9.83 -4.65 -3.08
CA MET A 1 -8.63 -4.28 -3.84
C MET A 1 -8.16 -5.47 -4.68
N THR A 2 -7.75 -5.25 -5.93
CA THR A 2 -7.16 -6.30 -6.79
C THR A 2 -5.64 -6.18 -6.81
N ILE A 3 -4.93 -7.28 -6.55
CA ILE A 3 -3.48 -7.36 -6.59
C ILE A 3 -3.04 -8.19 -7.80
N TYR A 4 -2.12 -7.66 -8.60
CA TYR A 4 -1.52 -8.36 -9.73
C TYR A 4 -0.11 -8.78 -9.37
N LYS A 5 0.12 -10.09 -9.27
CA LYS A 5 1.46 -10.65 -9.04
C LYS A 5 2.30 -10.50 -10.31
N LEU A 6 3.44 -9.82 -10.22
CA LEU A 6 4.39 -9.68 -11.33
C LEU A 6 5.50 -10.73 -11.25
N THR A 7 6.01 -10.96 -10.04
CA THR A 7 7.06 -11.96 -9.73
C THR A 7 6.78 -12.59 -8.38
N ASP A 8 7.64 -13.52 -7.93
CA ASP A 8 7.50 -14.14 -6.61
C ASP A 8 7.70 -13.17 -5.44
N ALA A 9 8.36 -12.03 -5.66
CA ALA A 9 8.66 -11.04 -4.63
C ALA A 9 7.99 -9.68 -4.87
N CYS A 10 7.25 -9.50 -5.97
CA CYS A 10 6.68 -8.21 -6.32
C CYS A 10 5.28 -8.36 -6.93
N SER A 11 4.36 -7.56 -6.40
CA SER A 11 3.00 -7.41 -6.89
C SER A 11 2.67 -5.93 -7.00
N VAL A 12 1.72 -5.60 -7.86
CA VAL A 12 1.24 -4.22 -8.05
C VAL A 12 -0.27 -4.15 -7.84
N ALA A 13 -0.73 -2.98 -7.43
CA ALA A 13 -2.14 -2.68 -7.19
C ALA A 13 -2.49 -1.30 -7.77
N ALA A 14 -3.78 -1.04 -7.88
CA ALA A 14 -4.26 0.34 -7.96
C ALA A 14 -4.02 1.07 -6.62
N GLN A 15 -4.46 2.32 -6.51
CA GLN A 15 -4.41 3.06 -5.25
C GLN A 15 -5.05 2.25 -4.11
N ILE A 16 -4.30 2.08 -3.03
CA ILE A 16 -4.75 1.46 -1.78
C ILE A 16 -5.14 2.54 -0.78
N GLN A 17 -5.96 2.19 0.21
CA GLN A 17 -6.28 3.02 1.37
C GLN A 17 -5.44 2.58 2.58
N PRO A 18 -5.24 3.46 3.59
CA PRO A 18 -4.58 3.08 4.84
C PRO A 18 -5.18 1.82 5.49
N ASP A 19 -6.50 1.66 5.42
CA ASP A 19 -7.22 0.50 5.97
C ASP A 19 -6.93 -0.83 5.23
N ASP A 20 -6.38 -0.78 4.01
CA ASP A 20 -6.00 -1.99 3.27
C ASP A 20 -4.68 -2.61 3.80
N VAL A 21 -3.88 -1.88 4.58
CA VAL A 21 -2.51 -2.29 4.97
C VAL A 21 -2.53 -3.54 5.87
N GLU A 22 -3.48 -3.66 6.81
CA GLU A 22 -3.61 -4.86 7.65
C GLU A 22 -3.90 -6.12 6.83
N ALA A 23 -4.76 -5.99 5.82
CA ALA A 23 -5.08 -7.08 4.92
C ALA A 23 -3.86 -7.47 4.06
N LEU A 24 -3.03 -6.51 3.64
CA LEU A 24 -1.78 -6.76 2.91
C LEU A 24 -0.74 -7.45 3.79
N GLN A 25 -0.58 -7.01 5.03
CA GLN A 25 0.31 -7.63 6.01
C GLN A 25 -0.08 -9.10 6.23
N THR A 26 -1.37 -9.37 6.45
CA THR A 26 -1.91 -10.72 6.67
C THR A 26 -1.69 -11.63 5.46
N GLN A 27 -1.65 -11.06 4.24
CA GLN A 27 -1.32 -11.78 3.01
C GLN A 27 0.20 -12.04 2.84
N GLY A 28 1.04 -11.54 3.75
CA GLY A 28 2.48 -11.75 3.75
C GLY A 28 3.29 -10.69 3.01
N TYR A 29 2.68 -9.56 2.64
CA TYR A 29 3.44 -8.42 2.10
C TYR A 29 4.15 -7.70 3.25
N ALA A 30 5.43 -7.37 3.05
CA ALA A 30 6.27 -6.74 4.08
C ALA A 30 6.61 -5.27 3.78
N THR A 31 6.46 -4.85 2.52
CA THR A 31 6.88 -3.52 2.06
C THR A 31 5.88 -2.97 1.05
N ILE A 32 5.52 -1.69 1.18
CA ILE A 32 4.67 -0.96 0.25
C ILE A 32 5.49 0.15 -0.41
N VAL A 33 5.51 0.17 -1.74
CA VAL A 33 6.18 1.23 -2.52
C VAL A 33 5.13 2.11 -3.17
N CYS A 34 5.04 3.37 -2.73
CA CYS A 34 4.14 4.34 -3.34
C CYS A 34 4.83 5.05 -4.52
N ASN A 35 4.42 4.73 -5.74
CA ASN A 35 4.90 5.38 -6.96
C ASN A 35 4.03 6.56 -7.41
N ARG A 36 2.96 6.88 -6.66
CA ARG A 36 1.98 7.91 -7.01
C ARG A 36 2.23 9.18 -6.20
N PRO A 37 2.55 10.33 -6.82
CA PRO A 37 2.64 11.62 -6.15
C PRO A 37 1.35 12.00 -5.42
N ASP A 38 1.47 12.71 -4.30
CA ASP A 38 0.31 13.24 -3.58
C ASP A 38 -0.41 14.33 -4.38
N GLY A 39 -1.75 14.35 -4.30
CA GLY A 39 -2.59 15.42 -4.86
C GLY A 39 -2.95 15.27 -6.34
N GLU A 40 -2.85 14.08 -6.92
CA GLU A 40 -3.30 13.80 -8.28
C GLU A 40 -4.83 13.70 -8.41
N ASP A 41 -5.57 13.33 -7.35
CA ASP A 41 -7.03 13.15 -7.40
C ASP A 41 -7.73 13.51 -6.08
N PHE A 42 -9.01 13.88 -6.18
CA PHE A 42 -9.86 14.16 -5.03
C PHE A 42 -10.18 12.86 -4.28
N GLY A 43 -9.78 12.79 -3.01
CA GLY A 43 -9.94 11.58 -2.18
C GLY A 43 -8.77 10.60 -2.29
N GLN A 44 -7.69 10.98 -2.97
CA GLN A 44 -6.42 10.25 -2.86
C GLN A 44 -5.88 10.32 -1.42
N PRO A 45 -5.53 9.17 -0.79
CA PRO A 45 -4.81 9.19 0.47
C PRO A 45 -3.38 9.68 0.25
N THR A 46 -2.83 10.41 1.21
CA THR A 46 -1.43 10.84 1.13
C THR A 46 -0.51 9.64 1.33
N ALA A 47 0.66 9.66 0.70
CA ALA A 47 1.70 8.66 0.93
C ALA A 47 2.03 8.53 2.43
N ALA A 48 2.03 9.64 3.16
CA ALA A 48 2.24 9.65 4.60
C ALA A 48 1.16 8.87 5.38
N SER A 49 -0.11 8.99 5.00
CA SER A 49 -1.19 8.26 5.69
C SER A 49 -1.07 6.74 5.54
N VAL A 50 -0.61 6.26 4.37
CA VAL A 50 -0.34 4.84 4.13
C VAL A 50 0.92 4.41 4.87
N ALA A 51 1.97 5.24 4.88
CA ALA A 51 3.21 4.95 5.61
C ALA A 51 2.96 4.80 7.12
N THR A 52 2.15 5.66 7.74
CA THR A 52 1.78 5.51 9.15
C THR A 52 1.08 4.17 9.43
N ALA A 53 0.16 3.74 8.56
CA ALA A 53 -0.49 2.43 8.70
C ALA A 53 0.51 1.26 8.55
N CYS A 54 1.53 1.40 7.68
CA CYS A 54 2.62 0.42 7.61
C CYS A 54 3.42 0.36 8.91
N GLU A 55 3.80 1.52 9.47
CA GLU A 55 4.61 1.61 10.70
C GLU A 55 3.91 0.98 11.90
N GLU A 56 2.60 1.23 12.07
CA GLU A 56 1.78 0.63 13.14
C GLU A 56 1.77 -0.92 13.08
N LEU A 57 1.99 -1.47 11.89
CA LEU A 57 2.02 -2.90 11.62
C LEU A 57 3.45 -3.44 11.40
N ASN A 58 4.50 -2.68 11.72
CA ASN A 58 5.90 -3.08 11.52
C ASN A 58 6.24 -3.46 10.06
N MET A 59 5.55 -2.85 9.09
CA MET A 59 5.85 -2.93 7.66
C MET A 59 6.73 -1.74 7.23
N ALA A 60 7.34 -1.86 6.06
CA ALA A 60 8.14 -0.81 5.42
C ALA A 60 7.37 -0.08 4.30
#